data_AF-A3MXH5-F1
#
_entry.id   AF-A3MXH5-F1
#
_cell.length_a   1.000
_cell.length_b   1.000
_cell.length_c   1.000
_cell.angle_alpha   90.00
_cell.angle_beta   90.00
_cell.angle_gamma   90.00
#
_symmetry.space_group_name_H-M   'P 1'
#
loop_
_entity.id
_entity.type
_entity.pdbx_description
1 polymer ?
#
loop_
_entity_poly.entity_id
_entity_poly.type
_entity_poly.pdbx_seq_one_letter_code
_entity_poly.pdbx_strand_id
1 'polypeptide(L)'
;MSTTLFPRFVAVMASGLLSLVLGGLTGISILWSWAGLPSPIPLGLDRHWLLMIFGFFLALIGNEVLHVLSLEWSGRAAPLAYMAPFAAMLWLTVAFTLAGAFAAAYLSSFVALLILLAYAGKVYLAPSRIGLRPVLYNYLLAAALAVSAVVPIFGLLGLFNAAVAALVFPIGTIFAVMARDISLVTGKKPARGWGNAVAFALIAAAFFTWAAGAPRAAGVLILTASALSLASSGLLRGVEVRYSLVQIYTAYFWLALSGIVLTATGGAGLWYDVAVHAAALGFIFNIVFGVDVVLMDMLAGQVKRVTVSIRRRGFPVAEAVLSALLNVGLLLRALYPAWPTPPLAALTGPAVGVAIVAFLLNMQRRLRGL
;
A
#
# COMPACT_ATOMS: atom_id res chain seq x y z
N MET A 1 -23.53 12.43 -0.49
CA MET A 1 -23.06 11.60 -1.64
C MET A 1 -24.22 11.38 -2.60
N SER A 2 -24.04 11.53 -3.93
CA SER A 2 -25.13 11.16 -4.85
C SER A 2 -25.38 9.65 -4.78
N THR A 3 -26.64 9.25 -4.93
CA THR A 3 -27.10 7.84 -4.89
C THR A 3 -26.42 6.94 -5.93
N THR A 4 -25.73 7.51 -6.92
CA THR A 4 -25.04 6.79 -7.99
C THR A 4 -23.57 6.46 -7.70
N LEU A 5 -22.94 7.07 -6.69
CA LEU A 5 -21.53 6.81 -6.32
C LEU A 5 -21.39 5.60 -5.38
N PHE A 6 -22.38 5.36 -4.54
CA PHE A 6 -22.35 4.30 -3.53
C PHE A 6 -22.24 2.88 -4.14
N PRO A 7 -23.01 2.49 -5.17
CA PRO A 7 -22.90 1.15 -5.77
C PRO A 7 -21.52 0.90 -6.40
N ARG A 8 -20.88 1.95 -6.92
CA ARG A 8 -19.61 1.88 -7.65
C ARG A 8 -18.43 1.66 -6.71
N PHE A 9 -18.40 2.41 -5.61
CA PHE A 9 -17.45 2.21 -4.52
C PHE A 9 -17.57 0.80 -3.94
N VAL A 10 -18.80 0.31 -3.73
CA VAL A 10 -19.06 -1.04 -3.22
C VAL A 10 -18.53 -2.11 -4.17
N ALA A 11 -18.69 -1.96 -5.48
CA ALA A 11 -18.23 -2.97 -6.45
C ALA A 11 -16.70 -3.17 -6.45
N VAL A 12 -15.92 -2.10 -6.32
CA VAL A 12 -14.44 -2.16 -6.21
C VAL A 12 -14.01 -2.63 -4.83
N MET A 13 -14.61 -2.08 -3.78
CA MET A 13 -14.22 -2.45 -2.41
C MET A 13 -14.62 -3.87 -2.03
N ALA A 14 -15.70 -4.42 -2.61
CA ALA A 14 -16.10 -5.80 -2.36
C ALA A 14 -15.07 -6.81 -2.87
N SER A 15 -14.54 -6.63 -4.10
CA SER A 15 -13.47 -7.50 -4.61
C SER A 15 -12.18 -7.32 -3.80
N GLY A 16 -11.86 -6.09 -3.38
CA GLY A 16 -10.75 -5.81 -2.49
C GLY A 16 -10.86 -6.51 -1.13
N LEU A 17 -12.02 -6.43 -0.46
CA LEU A 17 -12.28 -7.08 0.82
C LEU A 17 -12.27 -8.60 0.69
N LEU A 18 -12.88 -9.16 -0.36
CA LEU A 18 -12.82 -10.59 -0.65
C LEU A 18 -11.37 -11.05 -0.81
N SER A 19 -10.57 -10.29 -1.55
CA SER A 19 -9.15 -10.57 -1.77
C SER A 19 -8.33 -10.46 -0.49
N LEU A 20 -8.64 -9.49 0.38
CA LEU A 20 -8.01 -9.35 1.70
C LEU A 20 -8.32 -10.56 2.58
N VAL A 21 -9.57 -11.01 2.64
CA VAL A 21 -9.95 -12.15 3.47
C VAL A 21 -9.32 -13.43 2.92
N LEU A 22 -9.51 -13.73 1.64
CA LEU A 22 -8.97 -14.96 1.04
C LEU A 22 -7.45 -14.96 1.00
N GLY A 23 -6.84 -13.86 0.56
CA GLY A 23 -5.38 -13.69 0.52
C GLY A 23 -4.79 -13.71 1.93
N GLY A 24 -5.38 -13.00 2.88
CA GLY A 24 -4.94 -12.96 4.28
C GLY A 24 -5.03 -14.32 4.97
N LEU A 25 -6.17 -15.02 4.84
CA LEU A 25 -6.32 -16.38 5.36
C LEU A 25 -5.33 -17.35 4.68
N THR A 26 -5.04 -17.18 3.40
CA THR A 26 -3.98 -17.95 2.72
C THR A 26 -2.60 -17.67 3.33
N GLY A 27 -2.28 -16.40 3.63
CA GLY A 27 -1.02 -16.04 4.27
C GLY A 27 -0.88 -16.65 5.67
N ILE A 28 -1.98 -16.71 6.42
CA ILE A 28 -2.07 -17.41 7.71
C ILE A 28 -1.83 -18.91 7.51
N SER A 29 -2.52 -19.54 6.55
CA SER A 29 -2.34 -20.96 6.20
C SER A 29 -0.89 -21.33 5.87
N ILE A 30 -0.21 -20.51 5.08
CA ILE A 30 1.18 -20.75 4.68
C ILE A 30 2.10 -20.69 5.89
N LEU A 31 1.90 -19.71 6.78
CA LEU A 31 2.71 -19.60 7.99
C LEU A 31 2.42 -20.74 8.99
N TRP A 32 1.16 -21.14 9.12
CA TRP A 32 0.76 -22.24 9.98
C TRP A 32 1.33 -23.57 9.48
N SER A 33 1.36 -23.80 8.17
CA SER A 33 1.97 -25.00 7.61
C SER A 33 3.47 -25.07 7.87
N TRP A 34 4.19 -23.93 7.85
CA TRP A 34 5.60 -23.87 8.27
C TRP A 34 5.81 -24.21 9.76
N ALA A 35 4.77 -24.08 10.58
CA ALA A 35 4.79 -24.44 12.00
C ALA A 35 4.20 -25.83 12.30
N GLY A 36 3.82 -26.60 11.27
CA GLY A 36 3.15 -27.89 11.42
C GLY A 36 1.70 -27.80 11.95
N LEU A 37 1.09 -26.62 11.89
CA LEU A 37 -0.30 -26.39 12.28
C LEU A 37 -1.27 -26.68 11.10
N PRO A 38 -2.51 -27.10 11.38
CA PRO A 38 -3.51 -27.38 10.34
C PRO A 38 -3.86 -26.11 9.57
N SER A 39 -3.86 -26.20 8.25
CA SER A 39 -4.15 -25.07 7.37
C SER A 39 -5.66 -24.79 7.28
N PRO A 40 -6.15 -23.56 7.54
CA PRO A 40 -7.57 -23.23 7.40
C PRO A 40 -8.04 -23.18 5.94
N ILE A 41 -7.13 -22.93 4.98
CA ILE A 41 -7.44 -22.89 3.54
C ILE A 41 -6.25 -23.41 2.72
N PRO A 42 -6.45 -24.36 1.78
CA PRO A 42 -5.38 -24.94 0.96
C PRO A 42 -5.05 -24.11 -0.30
N LEU A 43 -4.82 -22.80 -0.15
CA LEU A 43 -4.35 -21.95 -1.25
C LEU A 43 -2.81 -21.83 -1.20
N GLY A 44 -2.17 -21.87 -2.37
CA GLY A 44 -0.71 -21.77 -2.49
C GLY A 44 -0.21 -20.32 -2.45
N LEU A 45 1.12 -20.17 -2.32
CA LEU A 45 1.80 -18.86 -2.29
C LEU A 45 1.45 -17.99 -3.50
N ASP A 46 1.29 -18.58 -4.68
CA ASP A 46 0.97 -17.84 -5.90
C ASP A 46 -0.38 -17.12 -5.83
N ARG A 47 -1.37 -17.81 -5.27
CA ARG A 47 -2.70 -17.23 -5.06
C ARG A 47 -2.68 -16.18 -3.97
N HIS A 48 -1.91 -16.41 -2.89
CA HIS A 48 -1.76 -15.43 -1.82
C HIS A 48 -1.29 -14.08 -2.37
N TRP A 49 -0.17 -14.04 -3.10
CA TRP A 49 0.40 -12.77 -3.52
C TRP A 49 -0.46 -12.09 -4.60
N LEU A 50 -1.06 -12.85 -5.53
CA LEU A 50 -1.99 -12.29 -6.53
C LEU A 50 -3.21 -11.65 -5.87
N LEU A 51 -3.84 -12.35 -4.92
CA LEU A 51 -4.97 -11.82 -4.17
C LEU A 51 -4.57 -10.59 -3.35
N MET A 52 -3.41 -10.60 -2.68
CA MET A 52 -2.99 -9.47 -1.87
C MET A 52 -2.63 -8.24 -2.71
N ILE A 53 -1.82 -8.40 -3.77
CA ILE A 53 -1.32 -7.26 -4.55
C ILE A 53 -2.32 -6.82 -5.62
N PHE A 54 -2.73 -7.72 -6.52
CA PHE A 54 -3.59 -7.38 -7.65
C PHE A 54 -5.10 -7.54 -7.36
N GLY A 55 -5.46 -8.14 -6.22
CA GLY A 55 -6.82 -8.10 -5.67
C GLY A 55 -7.00 -6.94 -4.68
N PHE A 56 -6.43 -7.08 -3.49
CA PHE A 56 -6.67 -6.16 -2.36
C PHE A 56 -6.03 -4.79 -2.56
N PHE A 57 -4.71 -4.71 -2.73
CA PHE A 57 -4.04 -3.41 -2.86
C PHE A 57 -4.45 -2.68 -4.14
N LEU A 58 -4.64 -3.39 -5.26
CA LEU A 58 -5.12 -2.78 -6.50
C LEU A 58 -6.54 -2.21 -6.34
N ALA A 59 -7.43 -2.90 -5.65
CA ALA A 59 -8.75 -2.35 -5.33
C ALA A 59 -8.67 -1.13 -4.40
N LEU A 60 -7.90 -1.22 -3.32
CA LEU A 60 -7.74 -0.14 -2.34
C LEU A 60 -7.15 1.13 -2.98
N ILE A 61 -6.00 0.99 -3.62
CA ILE A 61 -5.26 2.09 -4.26
C ILE A 61 -6.00 2.57 -5.51
N GLY A 62 -6.54 1.67 -6.32
CA GLY A 62 -7.31 2.05 -7.50
C GLY A 62 -8.55 2.86 -7.13
N ASN A 63 -9.22 2.52 -6.03
CA ASN A 63 -10.32 3.32 -5.51
C ASN A 63 -9.84 4.71 -5.05
N GLU A 64 -8.72 4.79 -4.35
CA GLU A 64 -8.10 6.06 -3.94
C GLU A 64 -7.78 6.96 -5.15
N VAL A 65 -7.17 6.38 -6.18
CA VAL A 65 -6.81 7.06 -7.44
C VAL A 65 -8.03 7.45 -8.28
N LEU A 66 -9.11 6.66 -8.29
CA LEU A 66 -10.29 6.97 -9.12
C LEU A 66 -11.34 7.82 -8.39
N HIS A 67 -11.35 7.83 -7.06
CA HIS A 67 -12.31 8.58 -6.27
C HIS A 67 -11.67 9.71 -5.46
N VAL A 68 -10.92 9.38 -4.43
CA VAL A 68 -10.53 10.36 -3.39
C VAL A 68 -9.55 11.39 -3.94
N LEU A 69 -8.41 10.95 -4.48
CA LEU A 69 -7.42 11.83 -5.11
C LEU A 69 -8.00 12.57 -6.32
N SER A 70 -8.95 11.95 -7.01
CA SER A 70 -9.60 12.52 -8.18
C SER A 70 -10.53 13.68 -7.80
N LEU A 71 -11.31 13.51 -6.74
CA LEU A 71 -12.14 14.56 -6.14
C LEU A 71 -11.28 15.72 -5.63
N GLU A 72 -10.16 15.41 -4.98
CA GLU A 72 -9.22 16.43 -4.49
C GLU A 72 -8.61 17.24 -5.65
N TRP A 73 -8.11 16.58 -6.68
CA TRP A 73 -7.37 17.23 -7.77
C TRP A 73 -8.29 17.90 -8.80
N SER A 74 -9.33 17.18 -9.24
CA SER A 74 -10.20 17.60 -10.35
C SER A 74 -11.59 18.07 -9.90
N GLY A 75 -11.92 17.93 -8.62
CA GLY A 75 -13.23 18.30 -8.07
C GLY A 75 -14.36 17.31 -8.40
N ARG A 76 -14.05 16.21 -9.08
CA ARG A 76 -15.01 15.17 -9.48
C ARG A 76 -14.33 13.81 -9.36
N ALA A 77 -15.09 12.75 -9.07
CA ALA A 77 -14.58 11.39 -9.19
C ALA A 77 -14.39 11.01 -10.67
N ALA A 78 -13.65 9.93 -10.94
CA ALA A 78 -13.48 9.41 -12.29
C ALA A 78 -14.83 9.10 -12.97
N PRO A 79 -14.94 9.30 -14.30
CA PRO A 79 -16.16 8.95 -15.00
C PRO A 79 -16.32 7.43 -15.08
N LEU A 80 -17.57 6.98 -15.27
CA LEU A 80 -17.93 5.56 -15.31
C LEU A 80 -17.11 4.76 -16.33
N ALA A 81 -16.72 5.41 -17.43
CA ALA A 81 -15.88 4.83 -18.48
C ALA A 81 -14.49 4.34 -18.00
N TYR A 82 -13.98 4.82 -16.86
CA TYR A 82 -12.78 4.26 -16.23
C TYR A 82 -13.13 3.33 -15.07
N MET A 83 -14.13 3.70 -14.25
CA MET A 83 -14.49 2.94 -13.05
C MET A 83 -15.05 1.55 -13.35
N ALA A 84 -15.98 1.44 -14.31
CA ALA A 84 -16.62 0.17 -14.64
C ALA A 84 -15.65 -0.86 -15.22
N PRO A 85 -14.85 -0.55 -16.27
CA PRO A 85 -13.87 -1.51 -16.78
C PRO A 85 -12.77 -1.82 -15.76
N PHE A 86 -12.35 -0.85 -14.94
CA PHE A 86 -11.42 -1.13 -13.84
C PHE A 86 -11.98 -2.15 -12.84
N ALA A 87 -13.22 -1.94 -12.38
CA ALA A 87 -13.89 -2.88 -11.48
C ALA A 87 -14.06 -4.27 -12.12
N ALA A 88 -14.43 -4.33 -13.41
CA ALA A 88 -14.53 -5.59 -14.14
C ALA A 88 -13.19 -6.33 -14.19
N MET A 89 -12.09 -5.63 -14.51
CA MET A 89 -10.75 -6.23 -14.55
C MET A 89 -10.29 -6.72 -13.17
N LEU A 90 -10.63 -6.01 -12.09
CA LEU A 90 -10.38 -6.48 -10.72
C LEU A 90 -11.13 -7.79 -10.43
N TRP A 91 -12.43 -7.85 -10.71
CA TRP A 91 -13.23 -9.06 -10.51
C TRP A 91 -12.71 -10.24 -11.33
N LEU A 92 -12.34 -10.00 -12.59
CA LEU A 92 -11.70 -11.03 -13.43
C LEU A 92 -10.36 -11.50 -12.85
N THR A 93 -9.53 -10.58 -12.36
CA THR A 93 -8.25 -10.91 -11.72
C THR A 93 -8.46 -11.85 -10.53
N VAL A 94 -9.41 -11.52 -9.65
CA VAL A 94 -9.75 -12.35 -8.48
C VAL A 94 -10.29 -13.71 -8.93
N ALA A 95 -11.25 -13.73 -9.87
CA ALA A 95 -11.85 -14.97 -10.37
C ALA A 95 -10.82 -15.91 -11.01
N PHE A 96 -9.96 -15.38 -11.90
CA PHE A 96 -8.91 -16.16 -12.54
C PHE A 96 -7.86 -16.65 -11.54
N THR A 97 -7.52 -15.85 -10.53
CA THR A 97 -6.60 -16.27 -9.47
C THR A 97 -7.17 -17.45 -8.67
N LEU A 98 -8.44 -17.38 -8.29
CA LEU A 98 -9.11 -18.47 -7.56
C LEU A 98 -9.24 -19.73 -8.42
N ALA A 99 -9.51 -19.57 -9.73
CA ALA A 99 -9.53 -20.67 -10.69
C ALA A 99 -8.14 -21.27 -11.01
N GLY A 100 -7.04 -20.61 -10.58
CA GLY A 100 -5.67 -21.01 -10.95
C GLY A 100 -5.26 -20.65 -12.39
N ALA A 101 -6.04 -19.82 -13.08
CA ALA A 101 -5.75 -19.33 -14.42
C ALA A 101 -4.79 -18.13 -14.37
N PHE A 102 -3.55 -18.34 -13.90
CA PHE A 102 -2.60 -17.27 -13.59
C PHE A 102 -2.29 -16.35 -14.76
N ALA A 103 -2.15 -16.87 -15.98
CA ALA A 103 -1.92 -16.03 -17.16
C ALA A 103 -3.07 -15.04 -17.40
N ALA A 104 -4.32 -15.50 -17.27
CA ALA A 104 -5.48 -14.64 -17.40
C ALA A 104 -5.54 -13.60 -16.27
N ALA A 105 -5.18 -13.99 -15.04
CA ALA A 105 -5.10 -13.07 -13.89
C ALA A 105 -4.04 -11.96 -14.10
N TYR A 106 -2.86 -12.30 -14.63
CA TYR A 106 -1.85 -11.29 -14.98
C TYR A 106 -2.33 -10.34 -16.07
N LEU A 107 -2.96 -10.86 -17.12
CA LEU A 107 -3.46 -10.03 -18.22
C LEU A 107 -4.57 -9.09 -17.75
N SER A 108 -5.52 -9.55 -16.93
CA SER A 108 -6.54 -8.67 -16.36
C SER A 108 -5.94 -7.62 -15.42
N SER A 109 -4.93 -7.98 -14.62
CA SER A 109 -4.20 -7.05 -13.74
C SER A 109 -3.46 -5.98 -14.54
N PHE A 110 -2.84 -6.37 -15.66
CA PHE A 110 -2.18 -5.46 -16.58
C PHE A 110 -3.16 -4.42 -17.12
N VAL A 111 -4.31 -4.87 -17.64
CA VAL A 111 -5.33 -3.98 -18.19
C VAL A 111 -5.88 -3.05 -17.10
N ALA A 112 -6.11 -3.54 -15.88
CA ALA A 112 -6.52 -2.70 -14.75
C ALA A 112 -5.51 -1.58 -14.46
N LEU A 113 -4.21 -1.89 -14.44
CA LEU A 113 -3.15 -0.90 -14.23
C LEU A 113 -3.05 0.10 -15.40
N LEU A 114 -3.25 -0.35 -16.65
CA LEU A 114 -3.31 0.55 -17.80
C LEU A 114 -4.49 1.52 -17.72
N ILE A 115 -5.66 1.08 -17.24
CA ILE A 115 -6.82 1.96 -17.03
C ILE A 115 -6.48 3.03 -16.00
N LEU A 116 -5.86 2.64 -14.86
CA LEU A 116 -5.40 3.59 -13.84
C LEU A 116 -4.35 4.56 -14.39
N LEU A 117 -3.36 4.06 -15.14
CA LEU A 117 -2.31 4.88 -15.74
C LEU A 117 -2.87 5.88 -16.74
N ALA A 118 -3.76 5.44 -17.65
CA ALA A 118 -4.40 6.31 -18.63
C ALA A 118 -5.22 7.40 -17.95
N TYR A 119 -5.95 7.05 -16.89
CA TYR A 119 -6.69 8.03 -16.09
C TYR A 119 -5.74 9.01 -15.38
N ALA A 120 -4.70 8.49 -14.74
CA ALA A 120 -3.75 9.28 -13.97
C ALA A 120 -2.97 10.25 -14.86
N GLY A 121 -2.52 9.81 -16.03
CA GLY A 121 -1.86 10.66 -17.02
C GLY A 121 -2.76 11.79 -17.51
N LYS A 122 -4.06 11.52 -17.70
CA LYS A 122 -5.04 12.54 -18.13
C LYS A 122 -5.38 13.54 -17.03
N VAL A 123 -5.51 13.09 -15.78
CA VAL A 123 -6.07 13.91 -14.70
C VAL A 123 -4.98 14.52 -13.82
N TYR A 124 -4.01 13.74 -13.35
CA TYR A 124 -3.00 14.21 -12.39
C TYR A 124 -1.85 14.97 -13.03
N LEU A 125 -1.59 14.77 -14.33
CA LEU A 125 -0.61 15.56 -15.08
C LEU A 125 -1.24 16.80 -15.75
N ALA A 126 -2.55 16.99 -15.61
CA ALA A 126 -3.23 18.23 -15.97
C ALA A 126 -3.27 19.19 -14.77
N PRO A 127 -3.43 20.52 -15.00
CA PRO A 127 -3.68 21.47 -13.92
C PRO A 127 -4.91 21.06 -13.09
N SER A 128 -4.82 21.26 -11.77
CA SER A 128 -5.92 21.01 -10.84
C SER A 128 -7.13 21.92 -11.12
N ARG A 129 -8.27 21.63 -10.48
CA ARG A 129 -9.50 22.45 -10.58
C ARG A 129 -9.28 23.94 -10.25
N ILE A 130 -8.33 24.25 -9.35
CA ILE A 130 -8.00 25.62 -8.95
C ILE A 130 -6.77 26.18 -9.70
N GLY A 131 -6.34 25.52 -10.77
CA GLY A 131 -5.24 25.99 -11.64
C GLY A 131 -3.83 25.67 -11.14
N LEU A 132 -3.67 24.94 -10.04
CA LEU A 132 -2.33 24.49 -9.61
C LEU A 132 -1.75 23.52 -10.64
N ARG A 133 -0.48 23.74 -11.00
CA ARG A 133 0.27 22.84 -11.87
C ARG A 133 0.60 21.53 -11.14
N PRO A 134 0.75 20.40 -11.86
CA PRO A 134 1.24 19.16 -11.29
C PRO A 134 2.56 19.38 -10.54
N VAL A 135 2.67 18.79 -9.37
CA VAL A 135 3.89 18.79 -8.55
C VAL A 135 4.46 17.38 -8.49
N LEU A 136 5.58 17.20 -7.78
CA LEU A 136 6.31 15.94 -7.72
C LEU A 136 5.42 14.72 -7.46
N TYR A 137 4.48 14.80 -6.51
CA TYR A 137 3.63 13.65 -6.18
C TYR A 137 2.80 13.16 -7.39
N ASN A 138 2.32 14.08 -8.24
CA ASN A 138 1.54 13.73 -9.44
C ASN A 138 2.38 12.92 -10.43
N TYR A 139 3.63 13.35 -10.64
CA TYR A 139 4.58 12.66 -11.51
C TYR A 139 4.99 11.31 -10.93
N LEU A 140 5.21 11.22 -9.61
CA LEU A 140 5.51 9.96 -8.94
C LEU A 140 4.34 8.98 -8.98
N LEU A 141 3.10 9.45 -8.85
CA LEU A 141 1.92 8.61 -8.98
C LEU A 141 1.81 8.00 -10.39
N ALA A 142 1.97 8.82 -11.42
CA ALA A 142 1.97 8.34 -12.81
C ALA A 142 3.13 7.37 -13.07
N ALA A 143 4.33 7.68 -12.57
CA ALA A 143 5.51 6.81 -12.70
C ALA A 143 5.31 5.47 -11.97
N ALA A 144 4.74 5.47 -10.76
CA ALA A 144 4.42 4.25 -10.01
C ALA A 144 3.48 3.35 -10.82
N LEU A 145 2.41 3.90 -11.38
CA LEU A 145 1.48 3.14 -12.22
C LEU A 145 2.13 2.63 -13.50
N ALA A 146 2.96 3.44 -14.17
CA ALA A 146 3.67 3.06 -15.39
C ALA A 146 4.63 1.89 -15.14
N VAL A 147 5.47 2.00 -14.12
CA VAL A 147 6.43 0.95 -13.73
C VAL A 147 5.68 -0.32 -13.32
N SER A 148 4.59 -0.18 -12.58
CA SER A 148 3.77 -1.31 -12.12
C SER A 148 3.09 -2.04 -13.25
N ALA A 149 2.64 -1.34 -14.29
CA ALA A 149 1.98 -1.95 -15.45
C ALA A 149 2.92 -2.93 -16.19
N VAL A 150 4.24 -2.77 -16.11
CA VAL A 150 5.16 -3.71 -16.75
C VAL A 150 5.25 -5.04 -15.99
N VAL A 151 4.98 -5.04 -14.67
CA VAL A 151 5.18 -6.21 -13.81
C VAL A 151 4.31 -7.42 -14.21
N PRO A 152 2.99 -7.29 -14.45
CA PRO A 152 2.21 -8.46 -14.87
C PRO A 152 2.67 -9.08 -16.20
N ILE A 153 3.19 -8.27 -17.13
CA ILE A 153 3.75 -8.77 -18.39
C ILE A 153 5.00 -9.61 -18.13
N PHE A 154 5.88 -9.12 -17.27
CA PHE A 154 7.06 -9.89 -16.91
C PHE A 154 6.74 -11.16 -16.10
N GLY A 155 5.67 -11.13 -15.28
CA GLY A 155 5.13 -12.32 -14.64
C GLY A 155 4.57 -13.35 -15.64
N LEU A 156 3.90 -12.89 -16.70
CA LEU A 156 3.47 -13.76 -17.81
C LEU A 156 4.64 -14.42 -18.53
N LEU A 157 5.72 -13.68 -18.75
CA LEU A 157 6.89 -14.16 -19.47
C LEU A 157 7.84 -15.00 -18.59
N GLY A 158 7.58 -15.09 -17.27
CA GLY A 158 8.42 -15.85 -16.33
C GLY A 158 9.84 -15.30 -16.19
N LEU A 159 10.05 -14.01 -16.48
CA LEU A 159 11.41 -13.42 -16.55
C LEU A 159 12.03 -13.15 -15.18
N PHE A 160 11.21 -13.06 -14.13
CA PHE A 160 11.66 -12.82 -12.76
C PHE A 160 10.59 -13.21 -11.74
N ASN A 161 10.92 -13.14 -10.44
CA ASN A 161 9.95 -13.35 -9.37
C ASN A 161 8.89 -12.23 -9.35
N ALA A 162 7.73 -12.50 -9.96
CA ALA A 162 6.66 -11.53 -10.12
C ALA A 162 6.07 -11.05 -8.78
N ALA A 163 6.06 -11.90 -7.75
CA ALA A 163 5.52 -11.53 -6.43
C ALA A 163 6.32 -10.39 -5.78
N VAL A 164 7.65 -10.44 -5.89
CA VAL A 164 8.53 -9.37 -5.40
C VAL A 164 8.39 -8.11 -6.24
N ALA A 165 8.47 -8.25 -7.57
CA ALA A 165 8.38 -7.11 -8.47
C ALA A 165 7.05 -6.36 -8.29
N ALA A 166 5.95 -7.08 -8.01
CA ALA A 166 4.63 -6.51 -7.84
C ALA A 166 4.52 -5.60 -6.61
N LEU A 167 5.43 -5.69 -5.64
CA LEU A 167 5.52 -4.77 -4.51
C LEU A 167 5.81 -3.32 -4.93
N VAL A 168 6.39 -3.10 -6.12
CA VAL A 168 6.59 -1.76 -6.68
C VAL A 168 5.29 -0.98 -6.79
N PHE A 169 4.17 -1.67 -7.03
CA PHE A 169 2.86 -1.04 -7.18
C PHE A 169 2.36 -0.39 -5.89
N PRO A 170 2.08 -1.16 -4.81
CA PRO A 170 1.53 -0.55 -3.63
C PRO A 170 2.56 0.33 -2.91
N ILE A 171 3.84 -0.05 -2.89
CA ILE A 171 4.87 0.75 -2.21
C ILE A 171 5.16 2.03 -2.99
N GLY A 172 5.31 1.96 -4.31
CA GLY A 172 5.55 3.14 -5.14
C GLY A 172 4.40 4.15 -5.08
N THR A 173 3.15 3.66 -5.10
CA THR A 173 1.97 4.53 -5.04
C THR A 173 1.83 5.19 -3.66
N ILE A 174 1.99 4.42 -2.57
CA ILE A 174 1.94 4.96 -1.21
C ILE A 174 3.10 5.91 -0.95
N PHE A 175 4.29 5.65 -1.51
CA PHE A 175 5.42 6.56 -1.45
C PHE A 175 5.11 7.89 -2.15
N ALA A 176 4.47 7.86 -3.32
CA ALA A 176 4.05 9.07 -4.03
C ALA A 176 3.05 9.90 -3.19
N VAL A 177 2.06 9.25 -2.59
CA VAL A 177 1.07 9.88 -1.70
C VAL A 177 1.76 10.46 -0.44
N MET A 178 2.64 9.69 0.20
CA MET A 178 3.43 10.13 1.35
C MET A 178 4.26 11.39 1.04
N ALA A 179 4.85 11.48 -0.16
CA ALA A 179 5.65 12.64 -0.56
C ALA A 179 4.83 13.95 -0.57
N ARG A 180 3.52 13.88 -0.83
CA ARG A 180 2.58 15.00 -0.64
C ARG A 180 2.27 15.20 0.84
N ASP A 181 1.87 14.13 1.53
CA ASP A 181 1.22 14.21 2.83
C ASP A 181 2.17 14.57 3.98
N ILE A 182 3.45 14.23 3.89
CA ILE A 182 4.44 14.65 4.90
C ILE A 182 4.43 16.19 5.07
N SER A 183 4.30 16.94 3.98
CA SER A 183 4.27 18.40 4.03
C SER A 183 3.00 18.94 4.70
N LEU A 184 1.87 18.25 4.54
CA LEU A 184 0.60 18.56 5.19
C LEU A 184 0.67 18.27 6.70
N VAL A 185 1.23 17.13 7.08
CA VAL A 185 1.34 16.70 8.49
C VAL A 185 2.34 17.58 9.26
N THR A 186 3.48 17.89 8.65
CA THR A 186 4.56 18.65 9.30
C THR A 186 4.36 20.16 9.20
N GLY A 187 3.59 20.64 8.24
CA GLY A 187 3.54 22.06 7.85
C GLY A 187 4.87 22.57 7.26
N LYS A 188 5.82 21.67 6.96
CA LYS A 188 7.14 22.02 6.43
C LYS A 188 7.24 21.64 4.97
N LYS A 189 7.84 22.53 4.18
CA LYS A 189 8.18 22.22 2.79
C LYS A 189 9.29 21.16 2.76
N PRO A 190 9.26 20.21 1.80
CA PRO A 190 10.35 19.28 1.58
C PRO A 190 11.69 20.01 1.43
N ALA A 191 12.76 19.45 1.96
CA ALA A 191 14.08 20.05 1.90
C ALA A 191 14.60 20.12 0.46
N ARG A 192 14.41 19.02 -0.30
CA ARG A 192 14.87 18.85 -1.68
C ARG A 192 13.94 17.90 -2.42
N GLY A 193 13.03 18.42 -3.26
CA GLY A 193 12.04 17.59 -3.96
C GLY A 193 12.66 16.48 -4.81
N TRP A 194 13.81 16.73 -5.44
CA TRP A 194 14.52 15.73 -6.25
C TRP A 194 14.96 14.50 -5.44
N GLY A 195 15.22 14.64 -4.14
CA GLY A 195 15.65 13.52 -3.29
C GLY A 195 14.57 12.45 -3.16
N ASN A 196 13.30 12.85 -3.08
CA ASN A 196 12.17 11.91 -3.10
C ASN A 196 12.01 11.23 -4.47
N ALA A 197 12.32 11.94 -5.57
CA ALA A 197 12.29 11.34 -6.91
C ALA A 197 13.37 10.27 -7.08
N VAL A 198 14.58 10.55 -6.61
CA VAL A 198 15.68 9.58 -6.62
C VAL A 198 15.38 8.40 -5.69
N ALA A 199 14.85 8.65 -4.49
CA ALA A 199 14.44 7.59 -3.58
C ALA A 199 13.36 6.68 -4.19
N PHE A 200 12.37 7.25 -4.88
CA PHE A 200 11.38 6.46 -5.62
C PHE A 200 12.04 5.57 -6.70
N ALA A 201 12.95 6.13 -7.50
CA ALA A 201 13.67 5.37 -8.52
C ALA A 201 14.51 4.23 -7.91
N LEU A 202 15.16 4.48 -6.78
CA LEU A 202 15.91 3.47 -6.03
C LEU A 202 15.00 2.36 -5.48
N ILE A 203 13.81 2.70 -4.97
CA ILE A 203 12.81 1.70 -4.52
C ILE A 203 12.36 0.82 -5.69
N ALA A 204 12.02 1.43 -6.83
CA ALA A 204 11.62 0.69 -8.01
C ALA A 204 12.75 -0.24 -8.50
N ALA A 205 13.96 0.31 -8.63
CA ALA A 205 15.14 -0.47 -9.00
C ALA A 205 15.42 -1.61 -8.02
N ALA A 206 15.22 -1.39 -6.71
CA ALA A 206 15.40 -2.42 -5.71
C ALA A 206 14.47 -3.62 -5.91
N PHE A 207 13.18 -3.40 -6.16
CA PHE A 207 12.24 -4.51 -6.38
C PHE A 207 12.54 -5.31 -7.64
N PHE A 208 12.95 -4.66 -8.74
CA PHE A 208 13.41 -5.39 -9.93
C PHE A 208 14.74 -6.12 -9.69
N THR A 209 15.68 -5.50 -8.97
CA THR A 209 16.96 -6.13 -8.61
C THR A 209 16.74 -7.36 -7.72
N TRP A 210 15.81 -7.27 -6.77
CA TRP A 210 15.42 -8.40 -5.93
C TRP A 210 14.72 -9.48 -6.76
N ALA A 211 13.77 -9.11 -7.61
CA ALA A 211 13.06 -10.05 -8.49
C ALA A 211 14.02 -10.79 -9.45
N ALA A 212 15.11 -10.15 -9.86
CA ALA A 212 16.19 -10.72 -10.67
C ALA A 212 17.19 -11.60 -9.90
N GLY A 213 16.97 -11.83 -8.59
CA GLY A 213 17.80 -12.73 -7.79
C GLY A 213 18.99 -12.07 -7.09
N ALA A 214 19.03 -10.73 -6.97
CA ALA A 214 20.07 -10.01 -6.26
C ALA A 214 19.55 -9.30 -4.96
N PRO A 215 19.01 -10.06 -3.98
CA PRO A 215 18.34 -9.50 -2.80
C PRO A 215 19.24 -8.60 -1.94
N ARG A 216 20.55 -8.91 -1.79
CA ARG A 216 21.46 -8.06 -1.01
C ARG A 216 21.63 -6.67 -1.63
N ALA A 217 21.80 -6.61 -2.95
CA ALA A 217 21.90 -5.34 -3.68
C ALA A 217 20.59 -4.54 -3.57
N ALA A 218 19.44 -5.22 -3.70
CA ALA A 218 18.15 -4.60 -3.46
C ALA A 218 18.00 -4.04 -2.03
N GLY A 219 18.51 -4.76 -1.02
CA GLY A 219 18.53 -4.29 0.37
C GLY A 219 19.29 -2.97 0.55
N VAL A 220 20.46 -2.85 -0.08
CA VAL A 220 21.25 -1.60 -0.09
C VAL A 220 20.49 -0.46 -0.79
N LEU A 221 19.82 -0.74 -1.91
CA LEU A 221 19.01 0.25 -2.61
C LEU A 221 17.82 0.73 -1.76
N ILE A 222 17.11 -0.17 -1.07
CA ILE A 222 16.01 0.17 -0.15
C ILE A 222 16.51 1.02 1.01
N LEU A 223 17.64 0.64 1.63
CA LEU A 223 18.26 1.41 2.71
C LEU A 223 18.62 2.83 2.27
N THR A 224 19.26 2.94 1.10
CA THR A 224 19.67 4.22 0.52
C THR A 224 18.44 5.08 0.20
N ALA A 225 17.41 4.48 -0.38
CA ALA A 225 16.16 5.17 -0.67
C ALA A 225 15.44 5.67 0.59
N SER A 226 15.36 4.82 1.62
CA SER A 226 14.75 5.15 2.91
C SER A 226 15.46 6.34 3.56
N ALA A 227 16.80 6.28 3.65
CA ALA A 227 17.61 7.36 4.22
C ALA A 227 17.49 8.66 3.40
N LEU A 228 17.58 8.57 2.07
CA LEU A 228 17.48 9.74 1.19
C LEU A 228 16.09 10.40 1.26
N SER A 229 15.03 9.59 1.25
CA SER A 229 13.65 10.08 1.39
C SER A 229 13.45 10.73 2.74
N LEU A 230 13.89 10.10 3.84
CA LEU A 230 13.78 10.67 5.18
C LEU A 230 14.51 12.03 5.28
N ALA A 231 15.75 12.12 4.77
CA ALA A 231 16.52 13.35 4.76
C ALA A 231 15.88 14.46 3.89
N SER A 232 15.22 14.08 2.80
CA SER A 232 14.61 15.02 1.84
C SER A 232 13.20 15.46 2.23
N SER A 233 12.52 14.68 3.07
CA SER A 233 11.12 14.86 3.46
C SER A 233 10.85 16.10 4.33
N GLY A 234 11.87 16.62 5.03
CA GLY A 234 11.70 17.69 6.02
C GLY A 234 11.24 17.21 7.40
N LEU A 235 10.99 15.91 7.60
CA LEU A 235 10.58 15.32 8.89
C LEU A 235 11.60 15.58 10.00
N LEU A 236 12.90 15.44 9.69
CA LEU A 236 13.99 15.63 10.65
C LEU A 236 14.09 17.05 11.23
N ARG A 237 13.40 18.02 10.62
CA ARG A 237 13.39 19.41 11.09
C ARG A 237 12.31 19.64 12.15
N GLY A 238 11.34 18.74 12.33
CA GLY A 238 10.22 18.90 13.27
C GLY A 238 10.50 18.24 14.62
N VAL A 239 10.22 18.93 15.73
CA VAL A 239 10.41 18.43 17.11
C VAL A 239 9.08 17.99 17.75
N GLU A 240 7.95 18.18 17.06
CA GLU A 240 6.65 17.85 17.64
C GLU A 240 6.33 16.36 17.56
N VAL A 241 5.97 15.76 18.69
CA VAL A 241 5.46 14.39 18.75
C VAL A 241 3.96 14.41 18.46
N ARG A 242 3.58 13.97 17.26
CA ARG A 242 2.19 13.77 16.84
C ARG A 242 2.01 12.33 16.41
N TYR A 243 0.83 11.75 16.64
CA TYR A 243 0.50 10.38 16.22
C TYR A 243 0.91 10.11 14.77
N SER A 244 0.50 10.98 13.83
CA SER A 244 0.86 10.87 12.41
C SER A 244 2.36 10.84 12.16
N LEU A 245 3.16 11.62 12.90
CA LEU A 245 4.61 11.63 12.75
C LEU A 245 5.25 10.34 13.28
N VAL A 246 4.78 9.83 14.42
CA VAL A 246 5.22 8.53 14.94
C VAL A 246 4.98 7.44 13.90
N GLN A 247 3.78 7.39 13.32
CA GLN A 247 3.43 6.42 12.29
C GLN A 247 4.31 6.56 11.03
N ILE A 248 4.59 7.78 10.57
CA ILE A 248 5.50 7.99 9.44
C ILE A 248 6.93 7.52 9.76
N TYR A 249 7.46 7.79 10.96
CA TYR A 249 8.76 7.26 11.38
C TYR A 249 8.76 5.74 11.47
N THR A 250 7.69 5.14 12.01
CA THR A 250 7.52 3.68 12.06
C THR A 250 7.48 3.08 10.65
N ALA A 251 6.85 3.75 9.68
CA ALA A 251 6.86 3.31 8.30
C ALA A 251 8.28 3.30 7.70
N TYR A 252 9.06 4.38 7.90
CA TYR A 252 10.47 4.43 7.49
C TYR A 252 11.32 3.35 8.17
N PHE A 253 11.07 3.09 9.46
CA PHE A 253 11.71 2.00 10.19
C PHE A 253 11.44 0.64 9.52
N TRP A 254 10.19 0.32 9.19
CA TRP A 254 9.87 -0.94 8.52
C TRP A 254 10.44 -1.04 7.10
N LEU A 255 10.43 0.06 6.33
CA LEU A 255 11.08 0.09 5.03
C LEU A 255 12.58 -0.17 5.15
N ALA A 256 13.24 0.51 6.10
CA ALA A 256 14.66 0.28 6.37
C ALA A 256 14.92 -1.15 6.86
N LEU A 257 14.07 -1.69 7.74
CA LEU A 257 14.20 -3.06 8.25
C LEU A 257 14.09 -4.10 7.12
N SER A 258 13.21 -3.89 6.14
CA SER A 258 13.17 -4.72 4.94
C SER A 258 14.53 -4.73 4.23
N GLY A 259 15.13 -3.55 4.02
CA GLY A 259 16.47 -3.43 3.44
C GLY A 259 17.58 -4.07 4.28
N ILE A 260 17.53 -3.94 5.61
CA ILE A 260 18.47 -4.58 6.55
C ILE A 260 18.38 -6.10 6.44
N VAL A 261 17.17 -6.66 6.51
CA VAL A 261 16.94 -8.12 6.44
C VAL A 261 17.48 -8.65 5.12
N LEU A 262 17.19 -8.00 4.00
CA LEU A 262 17.69 -8.41 2.68
C LEU A 262 19.21 -8.34 2.59
N THR A 263 19.83 -7.28 3.10
CA THR A 263 21.28 -7.10 3.06
C THR A 263 21.98 -8.15 3.92
N ALA A 264 21.48 -8.38 5.14
CA ALA A 264 22.10 -9.28 6.12
C ALA A 264 21.90 -10.77 5.76
N THR A 265 20.69 -11.15 5.37
CA THR A 265 20.31 -12.57 5.20
C THR A 265 20.29 -13.01 3.74
N GLY A 266 20.34 -12.07 2.79
CA GLY A 266 20.06 -12.36 1.38
C GLY A 266 18.61 -12.77 1.12
N GLY A 267 17.69 -12.53 2.05
CA GLY A 267 16.29 -12.95 1.91
C GLY A 267 16.14 -14.47 1.84
N ALA A 268 16.99 -15.24 2.53
CA ALA A 268 16.92 -16.70 2.52
C ALA A 268 15.81 -17.23 3.44
N GLY A 269 15.04 -18.21 2.96
CA GLY A 269 14.01 -18.90 3.75
C GLY A 269 12.96 -17.96 4.33
N LEU A 270 12.67 -18.09 5.63
CA LEU A 270 11.66 -17.29 6.33
C LEU A 270 12.01 -15.79 6.40
N TRP A 271 13.27 -15.41 6.20
CA TRP A 271 13.67 -13.99 6.16
C TRP A 271 13.17 -13.27 4.91
N TYR A 272 12.93 -14.00 3.82
CA TYR A 272 12.21 -13.46 2.64
C TYR A 272 10.85 -12.92 3.05
N ASP A 273 10.10 -13.72 3.81
CA ASP A 273 8.75 -13.40 4.25
C ASP A 273 8.73 -12.16 5.16
N VAL A 274 9.69 -12.07 6.09
CA VAL A 274 9.87 -10.88 6.95
C VAL A 274 10.16 -9.63 6.11
N ALA A 275 11.07 -9.70 5.14
CA ALA A 275 11.42 -8.56 4.30
C ALA A 275 10.22 -8.08 3.47
N VAL A 276 9.45 -9.01 2.89
CA VAL A 276 8.22 -8.70 2.14
C VAL A 276 7.20 -8.03 3.05
N HIS A 277 6.91 -8.59 4.23
CA HIS A 277 5.86 -8.05 5.11
C HIS A 277 6.27 -6.74 5.79
N ALA A 278 7.55 -6.54 6.07
CA ALA A 278 8.07 -5.26 6.53
C ALA A 278 7.79 -4.16 5.50
N ALA A 279 8.03 -4.42 4.22
CA ALA A 279 7.77 -3.45 3.15
C ALA A 279 6.27 -3.33 2.80
N ALA A 280 5.58 -4.46 2.66
CA ALA A 280 4.20 -4.51 2.17
C ALA A 280 3.17 -4.09 3.23
N LEU A 281 3.42 -4.41 4.50
CA LEU A 281 2.49 -4.13 5.58
C LEU A 281 3.05 -3.09 6.54
N GLY A 282 4.29 -3.26 6.98
CA GLY A 282 4.95 -2.35 7.91
C GLY A 282 5.07 -0.93 7.35
N PHE A 283 5.63 -0.75 6.14
CA PHE A 283 5.72 0.57 5.53
C PHE A 283 4.33 1.10 5.13
N ILE A 284 3.57 0.35 4.33
CA ILE A 284 2.31 0.86 3.75
C ILE A 284 1.28 1.23 4.84
N PHE A 285 0.95 0.31 5.74
CA PHE A 285 -0.14 0.57 6.69
C PHE A 285 0.25 1.58 7.76
N ASN A 286 1.51 1.70 8.14
CA ASN A 286 1.91 2.79 9.04
C ASN A 286 1.79 4.17 8.33
N ILE A 287 2.04 4.28 7.02
CA ILE A 287 1.70 5.51 6.29
C ILE A 287 0.19 5.74 6.29
N VAL A 288 -0.61 4.74 5.96
CA VAL A 288 -2.08 4.83 5.94
C VAL A 288 -2.61 5.26 7.31
N PHE A 289 -2.20 4.60 8.40
CA PHE A 289 -2.57 4.99 9.76
C PHE A 289 -2.15 6.42 10.11
N GLY A 290 -0.97 6.86 9.69
CA GLY A 290 -0.48 8.20 9.98
C GLY A 290 -1.22 9.30 9.22
N VAL A 291 -1.52 9.06 7.95
CA VAL A 291 -2.08 10.04 7.02
C VAL A 291 -3.62 10.06 7.08
N ASP A 292 -4.29 8.93 7.22
CA ASP A 292 -5.76 8.85 7.16
C ASP A 292 -6.45 9.63 8.27
N VAL A 293 -5.82 9.74 9.45
CA VAL A 293 -6.35 10.61 10.53
C VAL A 293 -6.44 12.06 10.08
N VAL A 294 -5.47 12.52 9.27
CA VAL A 294 -5.44 13.88 8.73
C VAL A 294 -6.42 14.03 7.56
N LEU A 295 -6.45 13.05 6.65
CA LEU A 295 -7.38 13.06 5.50
C LEU A 295 -8.85 13.01 5.93
N MET A 296 -9.20 12.20 6.93
CA MET A 296 -10.57 12.11 7.44
C MET A 296 -11.07 13.42 8.05
N ASP A 297 -10.20 14.14 8.76
CA ASP A 297 -10.56 15.46 9.30
C ASP A 297 -10.72 16.49 8.17
N MET A 298 -9.89 16.43 7.12
CA MET A 298 -10.03 17.28 5.92
C MET A 298 -11.34 16.99 5.16
N LEU A 299 -11.66 15.72 4.94
CA LEU A 299 -12.91 15.28 4.29
C LEU A 299 -14.14 15.69 5.10
N ALA A 300 -14.11 15.52 6.42
CA ALA A 300 -15.18 15.95 7.31
C ALA A 300 -15.42 17.46 7.24
N GLY A 301 -14.34 18.26 7.12
CA GLY A 301 -14.43 19.71 6.97
C GLY A 301 -15.03 20.15 5.64
N GLN A 302 -14.68 19.45 4.55
CA GLN A 302 -15.25 19.70 3.23
C GLN A 302 -16.75 19.38 3.16
N VAL A 303 -17.18 18.28 3.78
CA VAL A 303 -18.61 17.87 3.79
C VAL A 303 -19.45 18.78 4.66
N LYS A 304 -18.94 19.21 5.83
CA LYS A 304 -19.71 20.00 6.79
C LYS A 304 -19.62 21.52 6.59
N ARG A 305 -18.82 22.02 5.63
CA ARG A 305 -18.51 23.46 5.44
C ARG A 305 -18.09 24.16 6.75
N VAL A 306 -17.47 23.41 7.67
CA VAL A 306 -16.93 23.96 8.92
C VAL A 306 -15.43 24.11 8.71
N THR A 307 -14.88 25.24 9.09
CA THR A 307 -13.43 25.49 9.12
C THR A 307 -12.80 24.51 10.12
N VAL A 308 -12.41 23.33 9.65
CA VAL A 308 -11.72 22.36 10.50
C VAL A 308 -10.32 22.88 10.72
N SER A 309 -10.10 23.43 11.90
CA SER A 309 -8.76 23.62 12.44
C SER A 309 -8.06 22.26 12.44
N ILE A 310 -7.04 22.10 11.61
CA ILE A 310 -6.10 20.96 11.63
C ILE A 310 -5.40 20.84 13.01
N ARG A 311 -5.58 21.84 13.88
CA ARG A 311 -5.16 21.83 15.28
C ARG A 311 -6.22 21.15 16.15
N ARG A 312 -5.85 19.93 16.57
CA ARG A 312 -6.38 19.13 17.70
C ARG A 312 -7.83 18.65 17.58
N ARG A 313 -7.98 17.45 17.02
CA ARG A 313 -8.80 16.41 17.67
C ARG A 313 -7.86 15.46 18.39
N GLY A 314 -8.29 14.93 19.54
CA GLY A 314 -7.47 14.18 20.48
C GLY A 314 -6.71 13.01 19.87
N PHE A 315 -5.83 12.40 20.67
CA PHE A 315 -5.08 11.21 20.26
C PHE A 315 -6.05 10.13 19.71
N PRO A 316 -5.86 9.63 18.48
CA PRO A 316 -6.81 8.73 17.84
C PRO A 316 -6.66 7.32 18.43
N VAL A 317 -7.26 7.08 19.60
CA VAL A 317 -7.06 5.87 20.41
C VAL A 317 -7.35 4.60 19.60
N ALA A 318 -8.45 4.57 18.84
CA ALA A 318 -8.82 3.41 18.03
C ALA A 318 -7.74 3.09 16.99
N GLU A 319 -7.30 4.09 16.22
CA GLU A 319 -6.22 3.94 15.24
C GLU A 319 -4.91 3.52 15.90
N ALA A 320 -4.59 4.08 17.06
CA ALA A 320 -3.38 3.75 17.79
C ALA A 320 -3.36 2.30 18.30
N VAL A 321 -4.48 1.79 18.80
CA VAL A 321 -4.62 0.38 19.20
C VAL A 321 -4.46 -0.54 17.99
N LEU A 322 -5.08 -0.19 16.86
CA LEU A 322 -4.98 -0.98 15.63
C LEU A 322 -3.58 -0.96 15.04
N SER A 323 -2.91 0.20 15.03
CA SER A 323 -1.50 0.32 14.65
C SER A 323 -0.59 -0.49 15.58
N ALA A 324 -0.81 -0.42 16.89
CA ALA A 324 -0.05 -1.23 17.84
C ALA A 324 -0.24 -2.72 17.58
N LEU A 325 -1.47 -3.18 17.35
CA LEU A 325 -1.76 -4.58 17.01
C LEU A 325 -1.06 -5.02 15.71
N LEU A 326 -1.08 -4.19 14.66
CA LEU A 326 -0.35 -4.44 13.43
C LEU A 326 1.15 -4.61 13.70
N ASN A 327 1.76 -3.64 14.37
CA ASN A 327 3.20 -3.60 14.60
C ASN A 327 3.66 -4.73 15.52
N VAL A 328 2.90 -5.08 16.55
CA VAL A 328 3.16 -6.27 17.39
C VAL A 328 3.09 -7.52 16.53
N GLY A 329 2.07 -7.68 15.70
CA GLY A 329 1.96 -8.81 14.77
C GLY A 329 3.18 -8.93 13.85
N LEU A 330 3.65 -7.82 13.28
CA LEU A 330 4.84 -7.79 12.43
C LEU A 330 6.13 -8.09 13.19
N LEU A 331 6.27 -7.63 14.44
CA LEU A 331 7.41 -7.97 15.29
C LEU A 331 7.43 -9.47 15.61
N LEU A 332 6.28 -10.05 15.98
CA LEU A 332 6.18 -11.51 16.17
C LEU A 332 6.53 -12.26 14.90
N ARG A 333 6.15 -11.73 13.73
CA ARG A 333 6.53 -12.29 12.42
C ARG A 333 8.04 -12.26 12.21
N ALA A 334 8.68 -11.14 12.54
CA ALA A 334 10.12 -10.95 12.41
C ALA A 334 10.93 -11.82 13.39
N LEU A 335 10.34 -12.19 14.53
CA LEU A 335 10.95 -13.10 15.51
C LEU A 335 10.82 -14.58 15.11
N TYR A 336 9.78 -14.94 14.34
CA TYR A 336 9.51 -16.34 13.97
C TYR A 336 10.68 -17.07 13.29
N PRO A 337 11.44 -16.47 12.33
CA PRO A 337 12.60 -17.14 11.76
C PRO A 337 13.69 -17.53 12.77
N ALA A 338 13.84 -16.75 13.85
CA ALA A 338 14.82 -17.01 14.91
C ALA A 338 14.28 -17.98 15.96
N TRP A 339 12.96 -18.06 16.14
CA TRP A 339 12.32 -18.88 17.17
C TRP A 339 11.04 -19.54 16.63
N PRO A 340 11.15 -20.55 15.73
CA PRO A 340 10.01 -21.09 15.00
C PRO A 340 9.14 -21.95 15.93
N THR A 341 8.16 -21.31 16.59
CA THR A 341 7.26 -21.98 17.53
C THR A 341 5.80 -21.82 17.08
N PRO A 342 4.95 -22.86 17.29
CA PRO A 342 3.55 -22.79 16.91
C PRO A 342 2.78 -21.58 17.47
N PRO A 343 2.99 -21.14 18.73
CA PRO A 343 2.31 -19.93 19.24
C PRO A 343 2.67 -18.65 18.47
N LEU A 344 3.92 -18.47 18.06
CA LEU A 344 4.33 -17.29 17.29
C LEU A 344 3.68 -17.28 15.90
N ALA A 345 3.66 -18.42 15.21
CA ALA A 345 2.97 -18.58 13.94
C ALA A 345 1.45 -18.38 14.06
N ALA A 346 0.85 -18.90 15.15
CA ALA A 346 -0.58 -18.80 15.42
C ALA A 346 -1.05 -17.35 15.63
N LEU A 347 -0.23 -16.50 16.25
CA LEU A 347 -0.64 -15.14 16.64
C LEU A 347 -0.31 -14.07 15.60
N THR A 348 0.82 -14.17 14.90
CA THR A 348 1.29 -13.08 14.04
C THR A 348 0.35 -12.76 12.87
N GLY A 349 -0.08 -13.77 12.11
CA GLY A 349 -0.94 -13.59 10.94
C GLY A 349 -2.32 -13.04 11.31
N PRO A 350 -3.03 -13.63 12.29
CA PRO A 350 -4.30 -13.09 12.78
C PRO A 350 -4.20 -11.68 13.38
N ALA A 351 -3.16 -11.36 14.15
CA ALA A 351 -3.00 -10.01 14.71
C ALA A 351 -2.93 -8.94 13.60
N VAL A 352 -2.11 -9.19 12.57
CA VAL A 352 -2.00 -8.32 11.40
C VAL A 352 -3.33 -8.22 10.63
N GLY A 353 -3.98 -9.35 10.37
CA GLY A 353 -5.25 -9.40 9.64
C GLY A 353 -6.38 -8.67 10.36
N VAL A 354 -6.54 -8.90 11.67
CA VAL A 354 -7.55 -8.23 12.50
C VAL A 354 -7.30 -6.72 12.54
N ALA A 355 -6.05 -6.28 12.69
CA ALA A 355 -5.70 -4.86 12.69
C ALA A 355 -6.15 -4.18 11.39
N ILE A 356 -5.85 -4.77 10.22
CA ILE A 356 -6.20 -4.21 8.91
C ILE A 356 -7.72 -4.20 8.70
N VAL A 357 -8.41 -5.32 8.95
CA VAL A 357 -9.87 -5.42 8.75
C VAL A 357 -10.61 -4.46 9.67
N ALA A 358 -10.25 -4.43 10.96
CA ALA A 358 -10.88 -3.52 11.92
C ALA A 358 -10.62 -2.04 11.58
N PHE A 359 -9.43 -1.72 11.06
CA PHE A 359 -9.13 -0.38 10.55
C PHE A 359 -10.05 0.01 9.39
N LEU A 360 -10.16 -0.85 8.36
CA LEU A 360 -11.01 -0.60 7.20
C LEU A 360 -12.49 -0.45 7.59
N LEU A 361 -12.98 -1.28 8.52
CA LEU A 361 -14.35 -1.19 9.02
C LEU A 361 -14.60 0.11 9.82
N ASN A 362 -13.65 0.50 10.69
CA ASN A 362 -13.74 1.76 11.43
C ASN A 362 -13.71 2.96 10.47
N MET A 363 -12.86 2.94 9.46
CA MET A 363 -12.80 3.96 8.42
C MET A 363 -14.14 4.07 7.67
N GLN A 364 -14.70 2.93 7.22
CA GLN A 364 -16.01 2.92 6.56
C GLN A 364 -17.13 3.45 7.45
N ARG A 365 -17.13 3.09 8.74
CA ARG A 365 -18.12 3.59 9.71
C ARG A 365 -18.04 5.11 9.85
N ARG A 366 -16.83 5.67 9.93
CA ARG A 366 -16.63 7.12 10.02
C ARG A 366 -17.08 7.83 8.75
N LEU A 367 -16.74 7.30 7.57
CA LEU A 367 -17.17 7.85 6.29
C LEU A 367 -18.70 7.84 6.11
N ARG A 368 -19.42 6.84 6.63
CA ARG A 368 -20.89 6.80 6.61
C ARG A 368 -21.54 7.81 7.57
N GLY A 369 -20.82 8.26 8.60
CA GLY A 369 -21.28 9.25 9.56
C GLY A 369 -20.98 10.71 9.17
N LEU A 370 -20.32 10.92 8.03
CA LEU A 370 -20.09 12.22 7.40
C LEU A 370 -21.16 12.47 6.34
#